data_AF-A0AAF0XRS1-F1
#
_entry.id   AF-A0AAF0XRS1-F1
#
_cell.length_a   1.000
_cell.length_b   1.000
_cell.length_c   1.000
_cell.angle_alpha   90.00
_cell.angle_beta   90.00
_cell.angle_gamma   90.00
#
_symmetry.space_group_name_H-M   'P 1'
#
loop_
_entity.id
_entity.type
_entity.pdbx_description
1 polymer ?
#
loop_
_entity_poly.entity_id
_entity_poly.type
_entity_poly.pdbx_seq_one_letter_code
_entity_poly.pdbx_strand_id
1 'polypeptide(L)'
;MGRKKLVIKRIEDKCNRQVTFSKRRKGLFKKAQDLSILCDIQMVYSRFVLIILYLDELNFDQLTLDDLVQLELDMKTAIAQTRATKTRMMAPITTLQEKERLLREENEILVQQISAMAKQNDNNREADIEMHDREKNETNHSPLQRTLKLLF
;
A
#
# COMPACT_ATOMS: atom_id res chain seq x y z
N MET A 1 -18.26 18.02 -22.73
CA MET A 1 -19.58 17.49 -22.31
C MET A 1 -20.54 17.53 -23.50
N GLY A 2 -21.33 16.47 -23.74
CA GLY A 2 -22.31 16.43 -24.83
C GLY A 2 -23.57 17.23 -24.47
N ARG A 3 -24.13 18.00 -25.42
CA ARG A 3 -25.29 18.88 -25.19
C ARG A 3 -26.61 18.12 -24.96
N LYS A 4 -26.71 16.87 -25.42
CA LYS A 4 -27.88 15.99 -25.26
C LYS A 4 -27.42 14.53 -25.11
N LYS A 5 -28.13 13.74 -24.30
CA LYS A 5 -27.92 12.28 -24.17
C LYS A 5 -28.44 11.57 -25.41
N LEU A 6 -27.63 10.70 -26.00
CA LEU A 6 -27.99 9.90 -27.18
C LEU A 6 -28.26 8.44 -26.77
N VAL A 7 -29.25 7.82 -27.40
CA VAL A 7 -29.49 6.37 -27.29
C VAL A 7 -28.38 5.62 -28.04
N ILE A 8 -27.92 4.49 -27.49
CA ILE A 8 -26.94 3.61 -28.16
C ILE A 8 -27.67 2.81 -29.24
N LYS A 9 -27.79 3.42 -30.41
CA LYS A 9 -28.28 2.82 -31.66
C LYS A 9 -27.55 3.43 -32.84
N ARG A 10 -27.72 2.86 -34.04
CA ARG A 10 -27.17 3.43 -35.28
C ARG A 10 -27.69 4.86 -35.49
N ILE A 11 -26.80 5.79 -35.82
CA ILE A 11 -27.16 7.16 -36.20
C ILE A 11 -27.46 7.13 -37.70
N GLU A 12 -28.68 7.45 -38.13
CA GLU A 12 -29.07 7.36 -39.54
C GLU A 12 -28.42 8.45 -40.41
N ASP A 13 -28.37 9.68 -39.88
CA ASP A 13 -27.70 10.81 -40.53
C ASP A 13 -26.21 10.52 -40.73
N LYS A 14 -25.78 10.50 -42.00
CA LYS A 14 -24.41 10.16 -42.41
C LYS A 14 -23.37 11.15 -41.88
N CYS A 15 -23.64 12.45 -41.95
CA CYS A 15 -22.71 13.49 -41.51
C CYS A 15 -22.54 13.43 -39.98
N ASN A 16 -23.64 13.32 -39.25
CA ASN A 16 -23.62 13.21 -37.80
C ASN A 16 -22.97 11.89 -37.33
N ARG A 17 -23.20 10.79 -38.05
CA ARG A 17 -22.54 9.50 -37.80
C ARG A 17 -21.03 9.61 -37.96
N GLN A 18 -20.55 10.24 -39.04
CA GLN A 18 -19.11 10.41 -39.29
C GLN A 18 -18.44 11.26 -38.20
N VAL A 19 -19.00 12.43 -37.89
CA VAL A 19 -18.46 13.31 -36.85
C VAL A 19 -18.46 12.63 -35.48
N THR A 20 -19.52 11.89 -35.16
CA THR A 20 -19.61 11.15 -33.89
C THR A 20 -18.60 10.02 -33.83
N PHE A 21 -18.41 9.27 -34.91
CA PHE A 21 -17.41 8.22 -35.00
C PHE A 21 -16.01 8.76 -34.76
N SER A 22 -15.60 9.81 -35.49
CA SER A 22 -14.26 10.40 -35.35
C SER A 22 -14.00 10.88 -33.92
N LYS A 23 -14.98 11.53 -33.27
CA LYS A 23 -14.85 11.99 -31.88
C LYS A 23 -14.81 10.84 -30.88
N ARG A 24 -15.69 9.84 -31.02
CA ARG A 24 -15.73 8.67 -30.13
C ARG A 24 -14.49 7.82 -30.25
N ARG A 25 -14.02 7.58 -31.48
CA ARG A 25 -12.75 6.88 -31.77
C ARG A 25 -11.61 7.56 -31.04
N LYS A 26 -11.40 8.87 -31.29
CA LYS A 26 -10.33 9.64 -30.62
C LYS A 26 -10.41 9.56 -29.09
N GLY A 27 -11.62 9.67 -28.53
CA GLY A 27 -11.84 9.54 -27.08
C GLY A 27 -11.56 8.14 -26.52
N LEU A 28 -11.95 7.09 -27.25
CA LEU A 28 -11.69 5.70 -26.89
C LEU A 28 -10.17 5.41 -26.88
N PHE A 29 -9.48 5.84 -27.94
CA PHE A 29 -8.02 5.70 -28.04
C PHE A 29 -7.28 6.41 -26.92
N LYS A 30 -7.67 7.66 -26.60
CA LYS A 30 -7.07 8.39 -25.48
C LYS A 30 -7.27 7.64 -24.15
N LYS A 31 -8.48 7.14 -23.88
CA LYS A 31 -8.76 6.35 -22.66
C LYS A 31 -7.98 5.04 -22.61
N ALA A 32 -7.85 4.35 -23.74
CA ALA A 32 -7.07 3.11 -23.81
C ALA A 32 -5.58 3.37 -23.55
N GLN A 33 -5.04 4.45 -24.11
CA GLN A 33 -3.67 4.92 -23.84
C GLN A 33 -3.47 5.26 -22.36
N ASP A 34 -4.35 6.09 -21.78
CA ASP A 34 -4.28 6.48 -20.38
C ASP A 34 -4.34 5.25 -19.46
N LEU A 35 -5.25 4.30 -19.73
CA LEU A 35 -5.35 3.04 -18.99
C LEU A 35 -4.10 2.16 -19.14
N SER A 36 -3.52 2.10 -20.34
CA SER A 36 -2.32 1.31 -20.59
C SER A 36 -1.13 1.83 -19.80
N ILE A 37 -1.02 3.16 -19.65
CA ILE A 37 0.00 3.82 -18.83
C ILE A 37 -0.27 3.54 -17.34
N LEU A 38 -1.52 3.71 -16.89
CA LEU A 38 -1.88 3.55 -15.47
C LEU A 38 -1.74 2.11 -14.95
N CYS A 39 -1.82 1.12 -15.84
CA CYS A 39 -1.84 -0.29 -15.46
C CYS A 39 -0.59 -1.05 -15.92
N ASP A 40 0.43 -0.36 -16.45
CA ASP A 40 1.65 -0.95 -17.03
C ASP A 40 1.36 -2.11 -18.01
N ILE A 41 0.28 -1.98 -18.78
CA ILE A 41 -0.14 -3.01 -19.74
C ILE A 41 0.61 -2.78 -21.05
N GLN A 42 1.92 -3.01 -21.06
CA GLN A 42 2.79 -2.88 -22.25
C GLN A 42 2.23 -3.61 -23.49
N MET A 43 1.58 -4.75 -23.27
CA MET A 43 1.01 -5.60 -24.33
C MET A 43 -0.15 -4.93 -25.08
N VAL A 44 -1.00 -4.18 -24.37
CA VAL A 44 -2.13 -3.49 -24.99
C VAL A 44 -1.63 -2.25 -25.71
N TYR A 45 -0.74 -1.45 -25.11
CA TYR A 45 -0.15 -0.29 -25.79
C TYR A 45 0.53 -0.67 -27.10
N SER A 46 1.39 -1.70 -27.09
CA SER A 46 2.11 -2.14 -28.29
C SER A 46 1.15 -2.57 -29.41
N ARG A 47 0.10 -3.33 -29.07
CA ARG A 47 -0.90 -3.77 -30.05
C ARG A 47 -1.86 -2.65 -30.49
N PHE A 48 -2.18 -1.72 -29.59
CA PHE A 48 -2.96 -0.51 -29.90
C PHE A 48 -2.18 0.46 -30.79
N VAL A 49 -0.89 0.68 -30.52
CA VAL A 49 -0.01 1.52 -31.34
C VAL A 49 0.16 0.93 -32.72
N LEU A 50 0.30 -0.40 -32.83
CA LEU A 50 0.30 -1.08 -34.11
C LEU A 50 -0.99 -0.79 -34.89
N ILE A 51 -2.16 -0.90 -34.25
CA ILE A 51 -3.46 -0.56 -34.85
C ILE A 51 -3.55 0.93 -35.23
N ILE A 52 -3.04 1.87 -34.42
CA ILE A 52 -3.05 3.31 -34.75
C ILE A 52 -2.17 3.59 -35.96
N LEU A 53 -0.95 3.04 -36.01
CA LEU A 53 -0.02 3.19 -37.14
C LEU A 53 -0.61 2.56 -38.42
N TYR A 54 -1.30 1.43 -38.29
CA TYR A 54 -1.97 0.73 -39.39
C TYR A 54 -3.23 1.47 -39.88
N LEU A 55 -3.92 2.22 -39.01
CA LEU A 55 -5.14 2.97 -39.33
C LEU A 55 -4.90 4.39 -39.88
N ASP A 56 -3.67 4.92 -39.78
CA ASP A 56 -3.31 6.16 -40.46
C ASP A 56 -3.09 5.94 -41.98
N GLU A 57 -2.79 4.70 -42.40
CA GLU A 57 -2.57 4.35 -43.83
C GLU A 57 -3.76 3.67 -44.54
N LEU A 58 -4.78 3.16 -43.82
CA LEU A 58 -5.88 2.42 -44.45
C LEU A 58 -7.19 3.20 -44.57
N ASN A 59 -7.68 3.27 -45.81
CA ASN A 59 -9.02 3.70 -46.17
C ASN A 59 -10.08 2.98 -45.33
N PHE A 60 -11.13 3.75 -45.00
CA PHE A 60 -12.25 3.47 -44.10
C PHE A 60 -13.05 2.17 -44.35
N ASP A 61 -12.77 1.45 -45.44
CA ASP A 61 -13.60 0.36 -45.95
C ASP A 61 -13.08 -1.04 -45.61
N GLN A 62 -11.87 -1.19 -45.04
CA GLN A 62 -11.30 -2.51 -44.72
C GLN A 62 -11.40 -2.91 -43.25
N LEU A 63 -11.77 -2.00 -42.34
CA LEU A 63 -11.91 -2.34 -40.93
C LEU A 63 -13.29 -2.94 -40.67
N THR A 64 -13.34 -4.24 -40.40
CA THR A 64 -14.60 -4.96 -40.24
C THR A 64 -15.12 -4.87 -38.80
N LEU A 65 -16.41 -5.15 -38.61
CA LEU A 65 -17.01 -5.23 -37.28
C LEU A 65 -16.33 -6.33 -36.44
N ASP A 66 -15.86 -7.40 -37.09
CA ASP A 66 -15.19 -8.52 -36.45
C ASP A 66 -13.84 -8.11 -35.83
N ASP A 67 -13.07 -7.26 -36.53
CA ASP A 67 -11.82 -6.71 -36.00
C ASP A 67 -12.06 -5.88 -34.71
N LEU A 68 -13.18 -5.15 -34.68
CA LEU A 68 -13.55 -4.33 -33.53
C LEU A 68 -14.02 -5.18 -32.34
N VAL A 69 -14.76 -6.26 -32.61
CA VAL A 69 -15.19 -7.23 -31.59
C VAL A 69 -13.99 -7.98 -31.02
N GLN A 70 -13.03 -8.35 -31.87
CA GLN A 70 -11.81 -9.01 -31.44
C GLN A 70 -10.97 -8.09 -30.54
N LEU A 71 -10.85 -6.81 -30.90
CA LEU A 71 -10.18 -5.82 -30.06
C LEU A 71 -10.87 -5.64 -28.70
N GLU A 72 -12.20 -5.69 -28.65
CA GLU A 72 -12.96 -5.66 -27.40
C GLU A 72 -12.65 -6.87 -26.50
N LEU A 73 -12.56 -8.07 -27.10
CA LEU A 73 -12.23 -9.30 -26.39
C LEU A 73 -10.79 -9.26 -25.83
N ASP A 74 -9.85 -8.75 -26.62
CA ASP A 74 -8.46 -8.60 -26.22
C ASP A 74 -8.33 -7.61 -25.05
N MET A 75 -9.03 -6.48 -25.11
CA MET A 75 -9.07 -5.52 -23.99
C MET A 75 -9.67 -6.15 -22.73
N LYS A 76 -10.76 -6.91 -22.85
CA LYS A 76 -11.39 -7.61 -21.72
C LYS A 76 -10.42 -8.59 -21.05
N THR A 77 -9.70 -9.36 -21.87
CA THR A 77 -8.72 -10.35 -21.39
C THR A 77 -7.54 -9.68 -20.69
N ALA A 78 -7.00 -8.62 -21.28
CA ALA A 78 -5.90 -7.86 -20.69
C ALA A 78 -6.27 -7.23 -19.34
N ILE A 79 -7.49 -6.68 -19.22
CA ILE A 79 -7.99 -6.13 -17.94
C ILE A 79 -8.14 -7.23 -16.90
N ALA A 80 -8.66 -8.40 -17.27
CA ALA A 80 -8.81 -9.53 -16.36
C ALA A 80 -7.44 -10.01 -15.83
N GLN A 81 -6.45 -10.16 -16.72
CA GLN A 81 -5.08 -10.54 -16.36
C GLN A 81 -4.41 -9.49 -15.45
N THR A 82 -4.63 -8.21 -15.72
CA THR A 82 -4.13 -7.11 -14.90
C THR A 82 -4.70 -7.18 -13.48
N ARG A 83 -6.02 -7.37 -13.36
CA ARG A 83 -6.68 -7.52 -12.06
C ARG A 83 -6.17 -8.74 -11.31
N ALA A 84 -6.03 -9.88 -11.98
CA ALA A 84 -5.51 -11.10 -11.37
C ALA A 84 -4.07 -10.91 -10.85
N THR A 85 -3.23 -10.23 -11.63
CA THR A 85 -1.86 -9.90 -11.22
C THR A 85 -1.83 -8.94 -10.04
N LYS A 86 -2.66 -7.88 -10.05
CA LYS A 86 -2.82 -6.97 -8.93
C LYS A 86 -3.24 -7.68 -7.65
N THR A 87 -4.24 -8.55 -7.72
CA THR A 87 -4.71 -9.34 -6.57
C THR A 87 -3.59 -10.22 -6.01
N ARG A 88 -2.84 -10.89 -6.90
CA ARG A 88 -1.69 -11.73 -6.52
C ARG A 88 -0.58 -10.93 -5.84
N MET A 89 -0.28 -9.72 -6.29
CA MET A 89 0.74 -8.85 -5.68
C MET A 89 0.27 -8.21 -4.36
N MET A 90 -1.03 -7.88 -4.24
CA MET A 90 -1.59 -7.31 -3.01
C MET A 90 -1.65 -8.31 -1.84
N ALA A 91 -1.93 -9.59 -2.13
CA ALA A 91 -2.07 -10.62 -1.09
C ALA A 91 -0.87 -10.72 -0.11
N PRO A 92 0.40 -10.78 -0.56
CA PRO A 92 1.55 -10.80 0.34
C PRO A 92 1.83 -9.45 1.03
N ILE A 93 1.44 -8.32 0.43
CA ILE A 93 1.63 -7.00 1.04
C ILE A 93 0.78 -6.88 2.30
N THR A 94 -0.49 -7.32 2.23
CA THR A 94 -1.39 -7.25 3.39
C THR A 94 -0.94 -8.14 4.54
N THR A 95 -0.32 -9.30 4.25
CA THR A 95 0.19 -10.19 5.30
C THR A 95 1.48 -9.65 5.92
N LEU A 96 2.36 -9.05 5.11
CA LEU A 96 3.58 -8.41 5.62
C LEU A 96 3.28 -7.18 6.47
N GLN A 97 2.29 -6.38 6.10
CA GLN A 97 1.83 -5.24 6.90
C GLN A 97 1.30 -5.67 8.27
N GLU A 98 0.51 -6.75 8.32
CA GLU A 98 0.01 -7.28 9.58
C GLU A 98 1.14 -7.86 10.45
N LYS A 99 2.12 -8.55 9.83
CA LYS A 99 3.30 -9.04 10.54
C LYS A 99 4.16 -7.91 11.11
N GLU A 100 4.32 -6.81 10.37
CA GLU A 100 5.03 -5.62 10.85
C GLU A 100 4.32 -5.01 12.06
N ARG A 101 2.98 -4.92 12.03
CA ARG A 101 2.18 -4.42 13.16
C ARG A 101 2.41 -5.27 14.42
N LEU A 102 2.30 -6.59 14.31
CA LEU A 102 2.48 -7.50 15.43
C LEU A 102 3.90 -7.41 16.02
N LEU A 103 4.93 -7.34 15.17
CA LEU A 103 6.31 -7.20 15.63
C LEU A 103 6.58 -5.85 16.31
N ARG A 104 5.89 -4.79 15.91
CA ARG A 104 5.98 -3.48 16.60
C ARG A 104 5.37 -3.55 18.00
N GLU A 105 4.20 -4.17 18.14
CA GLU A 105 3.53 -4.37 19.43
C GLU A 105 4.38 -5.22 20.38
N GLU A 106 4.95 -6.33 19.88
CA GLU A 106 5.85 -7.18 20.67
C GLU A 106 7.10 -6.42 21.13
N ASN A 107 7.70 -5.63 20.24
CA ASN A 107 8.85 -4.79 20.58
C ASN A 107 8.50 -3.73 21.63
N GLU A 108 7.32 -3.10 21.55
CA GLU A 108 6.88 -2.14 22.57
C GLU A 108 6.77 -2.80 23.95
N ILE A 109 6.20 -4.01 24.01
CA ILE A 109 6.08 -4.78 25.26
C ILE A 109 7.46 -5.15 25.80
N LEU A 110 8.36 -5.65 24.95
CA LEU A 110 9.72 -6.01 25.36
C LEU A 110 10.50 -4.80 25.88
N VAL A 111 10.38 -3.64 25.23
CA VAL A 111 11.00 -2.39 25.70
C VAL A 111 10.45 -1.97 27.07
N GLN A 112 9.13 -2.09 27.27
CA GLN A 112 8.51 -1.82 28.58
C GLN A 112 9.04 -2.79 29.65
N GLN A 113 9.13 -4.09 29.34
CA GLN A 113 9.68 -5.10 30.26
C GLN A 113 11.14 -4.83 30.62
N ILE A 114 11.98 -4.48 29.64
CA ILE A 114 13.38 -4.10 29.87
C ILE A 114 13.46 -2.88 30.79
N SER A 115 12.61 -1.87 30.57
CA SER A 115 12.57 -0.67 31.43
C SER A 115 12.13 -0.98 32.86
N ALA A 116 11.21 -1.93 33.05
CA ALA A 116 10.75 -2.35 34.37
C ALA A 116 11.82 -3.17 35.11
N MET A 117 12.49 -4.09 34.40
CA MET A 117 13.62 -4.85 34.95
C MET A 117 14.79 -3.95 35.34
N ALA A 118 15.10 -2.93 34.54
CA ALA A 118 16.15 -1.95 34.87
C ALA A 118 15.84 -1.21 36.19
N LYS A 119 14.62 -0.68 36.34
CA LYS A 119 14.18 -0.01 37.58
C LYS A 119 14.22 -0.92 38.80
N GLN A 120 13.83 -2.19 38.64
CA GLN A 120 13.88 -3.15 39.73
C GLN A 120 15.33 -3.47 40.15
N ASN A 121 16.25 -3.51 39.19
CA ASN A 121 17.67 -3.71 39.47
C ASN A 121 18.30 -2.51 40.19
N ASP A 122 17.93 -1.28 39.80
CA ASP A 122 18.40 -0.06 40.46
C ASP A 122 17.87 0.01 41.91
N ASN A 123 16.58 -0.28 42.13
CA ASN A 123 16.00 -0.36 43.48
C ASN A 123 16.67 -1.42 44.36
N ASN A 124 17.00 -2.59 43.80
CA ASN A 124 17.69 -3.63 44.55
C ASN A 124 19.12 -3.19 44.94
N ARG A 125 19.82 -2.48 44.04
CA ARG A 125 21.16 -1.94 44.32
C ARG A 125 21.11 -0.84 45.38
N GLU A 126 20.09 0.03 45.35
CA GLU A 126 19.86 1.04 46.39
C GLU A 126 19.56 0.39 47.75
N ALA A 127 18.73 -0.65 47.79
CA ALA A 127 18.45 -1.41 49.00
C ALA A 127 19.69 -2.11 49.58
N ASP A 128 20.54 -2.68 48.72
CA ASP A 128 21.80 -3.30 49.14
C ASP A 128 22.79 -2.26 49.73
N ILE A 129 22.85 -1.06 49.15
CA ILE A 129 23.66 0.05 49.68
C ILE A 129 23.13 0.53 51.02
N GLU A 130 21.80 0.72 51.15
CA GLU A 130 21.18 1.14 52.41
C GLU A 130 21.36 0.11 53.54
N MET A 131 21.28 -1.18 53.25
CA MET A 131 21.57 -2.22 54.26
C MET A 131 23.03 -2.18 54.69
N HIS A 132 23.97 -2.02 53.76
CA HIS A 132 25.40 -1.98 54.08
C HIS A 132 25.78 -0.73 54.90
N ASP A 133 25.14 0.42 54.64
CA ASP A 133 25.34 1.63 55.43
C ASP A 133 24.70 1.55 56.83
N ARG A 134 23.58 0.84 57.00
CA ARG A 134 23.01 0.54 58.33
C ARG A 134 23.92 -0.36 59.16
N GLU A 135 24.50 -1.41 58.57
CA GLU A 135 25.45 -2.30 59.25
C GLU A 135 26.74 -1.57 59.69
N LYS A 136 27.22 -0.61 58.87
CA LYS A 136 28.36 0.25 59.26
C LYS A 136 28.01 1.23 60.39
N ASN A 137 26.78 1.75 60.43
CA ASN A 137 26.37 2.63 61.53
C ASN A 137 26.18 1.88 62.86
N GLU A 138 25.77 0.60 62.85
CA GLU A 138 25.66 -0.20 64.08
C GLU A 138 27.02 -0.62 64.68
N THR A 139 28.04 -0.75 63.83
CA THR A 139 29.42 -1.13 64.21
C THR A 139 30.29 0.04 64.66
N ASN A 140 29.92 1.28 64.30
CA ASN A 140 30.68 2.50 64.65
C ASN A 140 30.39 3.09 66.04
N HIS A 141 29.51 2.49 66.85
CA HIS A 141 29.33 2.93 68.23
C HIS A 141 30.50 2.47 69.11
N SER A 142 31.39 3.43 69.45
CA SER A 142 32.36 3.28 70.53
C SER A 142 31.67 2.74 71.81
N PRO A 143 32.30 1.84 72.58
CA PRO A 143 31.71 1.25 73.79
C PRO A 143 31.08 2.27 74.76
N LEU A 144 31.64 3.49 74.82
CA LEU A 144 31.14 4.57 75.67
C LEU A 144 29.76 5.11 75.25
N GLN A 145 29.40 5.06 73.97
CA GLN A 145 28.10 5.54 73.48
C GLN A 145 26.95 4.56 73.77
N ARG A 146 27.26 3.26 73.87
CA ARG A 146 26.26 2.23 74.27
C ARG A 146 25.90 2.34 75.75
N THR A 147 26.86 2.68 76.62
CA THR A 147 26.63 2.84 78.06
C THR A 147 25.81 4.09 78.38
N LEU A 148 26.00 5.19 77.64
CA LEU A 148 25.24 6.44 77.85
C LEU A 148 23.74 6.29 77.55
N LYS A 149 23.37 5.37 76.64
CA LYS A 149 21.99 5.13 76.22
C LYS A 149 21.16 4.27 77.19
N LEU A 150 21.81 3.69 78.20
CA LEU A 150 21.19 2.88 79.26
C LEU A 150 21.01 3.64 80.57
N LEU A 151 21.51 4.88 80.66
CA LEU A 151 21.54 5.69 81.89
C LEU A 151 20.56 6.88 81.88
N PHE A 152 19.71 7.01 80.85
CA PHE A 152 18.57 7.93 80.83
C PHE A 152 17.37 7.27 80.16
#